data_AF-A0A1J3HC56-F1
#
_entry.id   AF-A0A1J3HC56-F1
#
_cell.length_a   1.000
_cell.length_b   1.000
_cell.length_c   1.000
_cell.angle_alpha   90.00
_cell.angle_beta   90.00
_cell.angle_gamma   90.00
#
_symmetry.space_group_name_H-M   'P 1'
#
loop_
_entity.id
_entity.type
_entity.pdbx_description
1 polymer ?
#
loop_
_entity_poly.entity_id
_entity_poly.type
_entity_poly.pdbx_seq_one_letter_code
_entity_poly.pdbx_strand_id
1 'polypeptide(L)'
;FSFGFRSLTEGKKPDMVFGIFLCRGDITPEICRDCVSFAINDTLIRCPNGKEALVYYDECMLGYADRDILLHPITKTGQLMVNQTNVTANQSDRFNKVVLSSLNEAAVEAGSSPRKFAFKKANYALS
;
A
#
# COMPACT_ATOMS: atom_id res chain seq x y z
N PHE A 1 -0.50 -1.63 15.93
CA PHE A 1 -1.19 -2.48 14.94
C PHE A 1 -2.69 -2.21 14.82
N SER A 2 -3.38 -1.69 15.85
CA SER A 2 -4.85 -1.47 15.85
C SER A 2 -5.41 -0.66 14.68
N PHE A 3 -4.62 0.24 14.07
CA PHE A 3 -5.05 1.06 12.94
C PHE A 3 -4.56 0.57 11.58
N GLY A 4 -3.81 -0.53 11.49
CA GLY A 4 -3.28 -1.04 10.21
C GLY A 4 -2.26 -0.13 9.52
N PHE A 5 -2.06 1.11 9.97
CA PHE A 5 -1.09 2.06 9.44
C PHE A 5 -0.22 2.63 10.56
N ARG A 6 1.07 2.85 10.28
CA ARG A 6 1.95 3.64 11.15
C ARG A 6 3.11 4.21 10.36
N SER A 7 3.45 5.47 10.62
CA SER A 7 4.78 6.03 10.35
C SER A 7 5.57 6.18 11.64
N LEU A 8 6.89 6.04 11.53
CA LEU A 8 7.83 6.23 12.62
C LEU A 8 9.10 6.94 12.13
N THR A 9 9.73 7.67 13.03
CA THR A 9 11.05 8.25 12.83
C THR A 9 11.91 7.84 14.01
N GLU A 10 13.08 7.30 13.74
CA GLU A 10 13.98 6.78 14.77
C GLU A 10 15.42 7.23 14.49
N GLY A 11 16.22 7.37 15.56
CA GLY A 11 17.62 7.79 15.45
C GLY A 11 17.84 9.31 15.42
N LYS A 12 19.08 9.71 15.11
CA LYS A 12 19.55 11.11 15.06
C LYS A 12 20.43 11.28 13.83
N LYS A 13 20.51 12.50 13.29
CA LYS A 13 21.41 12.79 12.16
C LYS A 13 22.87 12.40 12.50
N PRO A 14 23.61 11.77 11.58
CA PRO A 14 23.23 11.44 10.20
C PRO A 14 22.43 10.12 10.04
N ASP A 15 22.26 9.35 11.10
CA ASP A 15 21.66 8.00 11.12
C ASP A 15 20.16 8.00 11.46
N MET A 16 19.43 8.99 10.96
CA MET A 16 17.97 9.09 11.14
C MET A 16 17.26 8.22 10.10
N VAL A 17 16.28 7.43 10.53
CA VAL A 17 15.49 6.55 9.66
C VAL A 17 14.03 6.92 9.76
N PHE A 18 13.37 6.97 8.61
CA PHE A 18 11.92 7.11 8.48
C PHE A 18 11.34 5.78 8.03
N GLY A 19 10.33 5.29 8.74
CA GLY A 19 9.69 4.02 8.46
C GLY A 19 8.17 4.19 8.32
N ILE A 20 7.58 3.35 7.48
CA ILE A 20 6.14 3.28 7.25
C ILE A 20 5.72 1.83 7.06
N PHE A 21 4.60 1.44 7.66
CA PHE A 21 3.88 0.24 7.25
C PHE A 21 2.40 0.56 7.03
N LEU A 22 1.80 -0.20 6.12
CA LEU A 22 0.36 -0.18 5.86
C LEU A 22 -0.11 -1.62 5.62
N CYS A 23 -1.06 -2.07 6.41
CA CYS A 23 -1.75 -3.34 6.27
C CYS A 23 -3.01 -3.16 5.45
N ARG A 24 -3.46 -4.25 4.80
CA ARG A 24 -4.80 -4.31 4.22
C ARG A 24 -5.84 -4.06 5.33
N GLY A 25 -6.90 -3.32 5.06
CA GLY A 25 -7.81 -2.86 6.12
C GLY A 25 -8.89 -3.86 6.53
N ASP A 26 -9.00 -4.99 5.82
CA ASP A 26 -9.99 -6.05 6.00
C ASP A 26 -9.42 -7.32 6.67
N ILE A 27 -8.16 -7.28 7.13
CA ILE A 27 -7.51 -8.39 7.85
C ILE A 27 -7.44 -8.14 9.36
N THR A 28 -7.20 -9.20 10.13
CA THR A 28 -7.08 -9.09 11.59
C THR A 28 -5.74 -8.44 12.00
N PRO A 29 -5.66 -7.84 13.19
CA PRO A 29 -4.41 -7.29 13.71
C PRO A 29 -3.26 -8.31 13.79
N GLU A 30 -3.57 -9.59 14.00
CA GLU A 30 -2.61 -10.69 14.04
C GLU A 30 -1.98 -10.91 12.67
N ILE A 31 -2.79 -11.07 11.62
CA ILE A 31 -2.31 -11.23 10.23
C ILE A 31 -1.46 -10.03 9.82
N CYS A 32 -1.91 -8.81 10.17
CA CYS A 32 -1.16 -7.59 9.91
C CYS A 32 0.21 -7.59 10.60
N ARG A 33 0.26 -7.96 11.89
CA ARG A 33 1.51 -8.04 12.65
C ARG A 33 2.46 -9.08 12.03
N ASP A 34 1.95 -10.25 11.70
CA ASP A 34 2.76 -11.35 11.17
C ASP A 34 3.35 -10.99 9.80
N CYS A 35 2.55 -10.35 8.92
CA CYS A 35 3.04 -9.81 7.65
C CYS A 35 4.13 -8.75 7.83
N VAL A 36 3.92 -7.78 8.73
CA VAL A 36 4.92 -6.71 8.97
C VAL A 36 6.21 -7.29 9.54
N SER A 37 6.13 -8.26 10.47
CA SER A 37 7.29 -8.96 11.00
C SER A 37 8.04 -9.74 9.92
N PHE A 38 7.32 -10.41 9.02
CA PHE A 38 7.92 -11.07 7.87
C PHE A 38 8.62 -10.07 6.94
N ALA A 39 7.94 -8.98 6.58
CA ALA A 39 8.47 -7.93 5.71
C ALA A 39 9.78 -7.33 6.26
N ILE A 40 9.85 -7.09 7.58
CA ILE A 40 11.08 -6.61 8.22
C ILE A 40 12.23 -7.59 7.97
N ASN A 41 12.04 -8.87 8.27
CA ASN A 41 13.09 -9.87 8.10
C ASN A 41 13.50 -10.04 6.63
N ASP A 42 12.54 -10.05 5.71
CA ASP A 42 12.82 -10.20 4.28
C ASP A 42 13.61 -8.99 3.73
N THR A 43 13.31 -7.76 4.19
CA THR A 43 14.09 -6.59 3.78
C THR A 43 15.54 -6.63 4.22
N LEU A 44 15.85 -7.22 5.39
CA LEU A 44 17.24 -7.41 5.83
C LEU A 44 18.02 -8.38 4.92
N ILE A 45 17.33 -9.33 4.28
CA ILE A 45 17.92 -10.31 3.36
C ILE A 45 18.06 -9.72 1.95
N ARG A 46 17.01 -9.04 1.46
CA ARG A 46 16.96 -8.50 0.09
C ARG A 46 17.72 -7.18 -0.06
N CYS A 47 17.83 -6.41 1.01
CA CYS A 47 18.43 -5.07 1.02
C CYS A 47 19.44 -4.91 2.18
N PRO A 48 20.45 -5.80 2.33
CA PRO A 48 21.29 -5.91 3.53
C PRO A 48 22.08 -4.63 3.87
N ASN A 49 22.35 -3.77 2.89
CA ASN A 49 23.03 -2.48 3.07
C ASN A 49 22.23 -1.32 2.44
N GLY A 50 20.95 -1.55 2.14
CA GLY A 50 20.09 -0.55 1.54
C GLY A 50 19.68 0.49 2.57
N LYS A 51 19.90 1.78 2.26
CA LYS A 51 19.36 2.89 3.06
C LYS A 51 17.89 3.19 2.78
N GLU A 52 17.34 2.58 1.73
CA GLU A 52 15.93 2.60 1.42
C GLU A 52 15.44 1.22 0.97
N ALA A 53 14.20 0.89 1.31
CA ALA A 53 13.48 -0.24 0.76
C ALA A 53 11.97 0.06 0.75
N LEU A 54 11.26 -0.57 -0.19
CA LEU A 54 9.81 -0.59 -0.25
C LEU A 54 9.38 -1.97 -0.75
N VAL A 55 8.65 -2.71 0.09
CA VAL A 55 8.16 -4.06 -0.23
C VAL A 55 6.64 -4.11 -0.08
N TYR A 56 6.03 -4.93 -0.93
CA TYR A 56 4.59 -5.15 -0.97
C TYR A 56 4.32 -6.65 -0.88
N TYR A 57 3.40 -7.01 0.01
CA TYR A 57 2.78 -8.33 0.12
C TYR A 57 1.26 -8.16 0.10
N ASP A 58 0.53 -9.27 -0.06
CA ASP A 58 -0.93 -9.24 -0.18
C ASP A 58 -1.61 -8.66 1.07
N GLU A 59 -0.99 -8.80 2.24
CA GLU A 59 -1.50 -8.37 3.54
C GLU A 59 -0.91 -7.03 4.02
N CYS A 60 0.28 -6.64 3.58
CA CYS A 60 0.93 -5.42 4.03
C CYS A 60 2.02 -4.88 3.08
N MET A 61 2.31 -3.60 3.20
CA MET A 61 3.53 -2.97 2.68
C MET A 61 4.41 -2.44 3.83
N LEU A 62 5.71 -2.42 3.59
CA LEU A 62 6.72 -1.85 4.49
C LEU A 62 7.68 -0.99 3.67
N GLY A 63 7.97 0.21 4.14
CA GLY A 63 8.99 1.07 3.57
C GLY A 63 9.87 1.72 4.63
N TYR A 64 11.16 1.90 4.33
CA TYR A 64 12.07 2.70 5.12
C TYR A 64 13.03 3.50 4.23
N ALA A 65 13.54 4.63 4.73
CA ALA A 65 14.50 5.49 4.06
C ALA A 65 15.27 6.37 5.05
N ASP A 66 16.41 6.93 4.62
CA ASP A 66 17.19 7.97 5.33
C ASP A 66 16.66 9.40 5.08
N ARG A 67 15.47 9.52 4.51
CA ARG A 67 14.73 10.76 4.25
C ARG A 67 13.25 10.58 4.58
N ASP A 68 12.55 11.68 4.81
CA ASP A 68 11.10 11.64 5.08
C ASP A 68 10.34 11.07 3.87
N ILE A 69 9.82 9.85 4.02
CA ILE A 69 9.10 9.09 2.98
C ILE A 69 7.74 9.72 2.67
N LEU A 70 7.11 10.41 3.61
CA LEU A 70 5.82 11.05 3.37
C LEU A 70 5.97 12.31 2.51
N LEU A 71 7.09 13.02 2.66
CA LEU A 71 7.43 14.19 1.83
C LEU A 71 8.15 13.80 0.53
N HIS A 72 8.99 12.77 0.58
CA HIS A 72 9.79 12.29 -0.55
C HIS A 72 9.58 10.78 -0.76
N PRO A 73 8.43 10.37 -1.34
CA PRO A 73 8.09 8.98 -1.52
C PRO A 73 9.13 8.21 -2.35
N ILE A 74 9.25 6.92 -2.08
CA ILE A 74 10.01 6.01 -2.92
C ILE A 74 9.21 5.81 -4.22
N THR A 75 9.74 6.29 -5.35
CA THR A 75 9.05 6.30 -6.65
C THR A 75 9.38 5.12 -7.56
N LYS A 76 10.22 4.18 -7.11
CA LYS A 76 10.49 2.96 -7.90
C LYS A 76 9.18 2.23 -8.14
N THR A 77 8.81 2.09 -9.41
CA THR A 77 7.56 1.45 -9.82
C THR A 77 7.55 0.01 -9.33
N GLY A 78 6.67 -0.28 -8.37
CA GLY A 78 6.28 -1.64 -8.06
C GLY A 78 5.73 -2.35 -9.30
N GLN A 79 5.73 -3.67 -9.29
CA GLN A 79 5.10 -4.42 -10.38
C GLN A 79 3.58 -4.24 -10.30
N LEU A 80 2.98 -3.77 -11.39
CA LEU A 80 1.53 -3.74 -11.52
C LEU A 80 1.04 -5.17 -11.72
N MET A 81 0.24 -5.67 -10.78
CA MET A 81 -0.52 -6.90 -10.99
C MET A 81 -1.75 -6.58 -11.82
N VAL A 82 -1.79 -7.11 -13.04
CA VAL A 82 -2.88 -6.89 -13.99
C VAL A 82 -3.73 -8.15 -14.08
N ASN A 83 -5.06 -7.98 -14.08
CA ASN A 83 -5.95 -9.08 -14.39
C ASN A 83 -5.77 -9.49 -15.86
N GLN A 84 -5.53 -10.78 -16.11
CA GLN A 84 -5.36 -11.31 -17.47
C GLN A 84 -6.69 -11.43 -18.26
N THR A 85 -7.82 -11.17 -17.60
CA THR A 85 -9.14 -11.22 -18.21
C THR A 85 -9.51 -9.87 -18.81
N ASN A 86 -9.86 -9.85 -20.10
CA ASN A 86 -10.28 -8.63 -20.79
C ASN A 86 -11.75 -8.31 -20.55
N VAL A 87 -12.06 -7.03 -20.36
CA VAL A 87 -13.42 -6.50 -20.42
C VAL A 87 -13.87 -6.46 -21.88
N THR A 88 -15.11 -6.86 -22.16
CA THR A 88 -15.65 -6.82 -23.52
C THR A 88 -15.68 -5.38 -24.04
N ALA A 89 -15.37 -5.18 -25.32
CA ALA A 89 -15.22 -3.84 -25.90
C ALA A 89 -16.45 -2.94 -25.69
N ASN A 90 -17.66 -3.51 -25.78
CA ASN A 90 -18.92 -2.80 -25.56
C ASN A 90 -19.17 -2.37 -24.11
N GLN A 91 -18.40 -2.88 -23.13
CA GLN A 91 -18.50 -2.53 -21.71
C GLN A 91 -17.30 -1.70 -21.24
N SER A 92 -16.26 -1.53 -22.05
CA SER A 92 -14.98 -0.90 -21.67
C SER A 92 -15.17 0.50 -21.10
N ASP A 93 -15.91 1.38 -21.78
CA ASP A 93 -16.12 2.76 -21.32
C ASP A 93 -16.86 2.82 -19.98
N ARG A 94 -17.89 1.98 -19.82
CA ARG A 94 -18.65 1.88 -18.56
C ARG A 94 -17.79 1.32 -17.44
N PHE A 95 -17.01 0.27 -17.72
CA PHE A 95 -16.08 -0.32 -16.77
C PHE A 95 -15.06 0.73 -16.30
N ASN A 96 -14.39 1.40 -17.23
CA ASN A 96 -13.40 2.42 -16.92
C ASN A 96 -13.99 3.57 -16.11
N LYS A 97 -15.20 4.04 -16.46
CA LYS A 97 -15.90 5.07 -15.69
C LYS A 97 -16.20 4.62 -14.25
N VAL A 98 -16.70 3.39 -14.07
CA VAL A 98 -17.00 2.84 -12.74
C VAL A 98 -15.73 2.66 -11.92
N VAL A 99 -14.65 2.13 -12.51
CA VAL A 99 -13.36 1.94 -11.85
C VAL A 99 -12.77 3.28 -11.42
N LEU A 100 -12.69 4.27 -12.31
CA LEU A 100 -12.12 5.58 -11.98
C LEU A 100 -12.92 6.30 -10.89
N SER A 101 -14.25 6.28 -10.96
CA SER A 101 -15.10 6.85 -9.89
C SER A 101 -14.87 6.15 -8.56
N SER A 102 -14.89 4.82 -8.57
CA SER A 102 -14.71 3.99 -7.36
C SER A 102 -13.34 4.20 -6.73
N LEU A 103 -12.27 4.26 -7.54
CA LEU A 103 -10.91 4.52 -7.08
C LEU A 103 -10.77 5.93 -6.49
N ASN A 104 -11.37 6.94 -7.14
CA ASN A 104 -11.34 8.31 -6.63
C ASN A 104 -12.05 8.43 -5.28
N GLU A 105 -13.24 7.84 -5.14
CA GLU A 105 -13.97 7.84 -3.87
C GLU A 105 -13.21 7.06 -2.78
N ALA A 106 -12.63 5.90 -3.10
CA ALA A 106 -11.79 5.15 -2.18
C ALA A 106 -10.57 5.97 -1.74
N ALA A 107 -9.91 6.68 -2.66
CA ALA A 107 -8.73 7.49 -2.36
C ALA A 107 -9.06 8.64 -1.39
N VAL A 108 -10.19 9.33 -1.60
CA VAL A 108 -10.65 10.40 -0.71
C VAL A 108 -10.96 9.87 0.69
N GLU A 109 -11.68 8.74 0.77
CA GLU A 109 -12.02 8.10 2.04
C GLU A 109 -10.75 7.61 2.78
N ALA A 110 -9.86 6.91 2.08
CA ALA A 110 -8.61 6.44 2.64
C ALA A 110 -7.72 7.59 3.13
N GLY A 111 -7.69 8.72 2.40
CA GLY A 111 -6.89 9.90 2.78
C GLY A 111 -7.29 10.48 4.14
N SER A 112 -8.59 10.50 4.44
CA SER A 112 -9.16 11.00 5.71
C SER A 112 -9.16 9.96 6.83
N SER A 113 -9.09 8.67 6.50
CA SER A 113 -9.11 7.58 7.47
C SER A 113 -7.78 7.47 8.24
N PRO A 114 -7.80 7.29 9.57
CA PRO A 114 -6.58 6.97 10.33
C PRO A 114 -5.97 5.62 9.93
N ARG A 115 -6.75 4.75 9.28
CA ARG A 115 -6.28 3.46 8.75
C ARG A 115 -5.56 3.57 7.41
N LYS A 116 -5.69 4.72 6.72
CA LYS A 116 -5.17 4.93 5.36
C LYS A 116 -5.62 3.85 4.37
N PHE A 117 -6.85 3.33 4.57
CA PHE A 117 -7.46 2.27 3.78
C PHE A 117 -8.95 2.54 3.58
N ALA A 118 -9.43 2.27 2.36
CA ALA A 118 -10.83 2.22 1.99
C ALA A 118 -11.00 1.35 0.73
N PHE A 119 -12.20 0.82 0.50
CA PHE A 119 -12.53 0.08 -0.72
C PHE A 119 -13.93 0.43 -1.20
N LYS A 120 -14.18 0.27 -2.50
CA LYS A 120 -15.51 0.42 -3.12
C LYS A 120 -15.86 -0.85 -3.88
N LYS A 121 -17.15 -1.19 -3.85
CA LYS A 121 -17.73 -2.27 -4.65
C LYS A 121 -18.80 -1.66 -5.55
N ALA A 122 -18.68 -1.91 -6.85
CA ALA A 122 -19.61 -1.38 -7.85
C ALA A 122 -19.87 -2.43 -8.95
N ASN A 123 -21.06 -2.38 -9.53
CA ASN A 123 -21.46 -3.24 -10.65
C ASN A 123 -21.37 -2.45 -11.96
N TYR A 124 -20.67 -3.01 -12.96
CA TYR A 124 -20.51 -2.39 -14.28
C TYR A 124 -21.26 -3.14 -15.39
N ALA A 125 -21.72 -4.37 -15.15
CA ALA A 125 -22.54 -5.12 -16.08
C ALA A 125 -23.99 -4.60 -16.11
N LEU A 126 -24.70 -4.81 -17.22
CA LEU A 126 -26.16 -4.72 -17.27
C LEU A 126 -26.70 -6.05 -16.72
N SER A 127 -27.66 -5.97 -15.81
CA SER A 127 -28.48 -7.11 -15.39
C SER A 127 -29.20 -7.74 -16.57
#